data_AF-A0A811RU60-F1
#
_entry.id   AF-A0A811RU60-F1
#
_cell.length_a   1.000
_cell.length_b   1.000
_cell.length_c   1.000
_cell.angle_alpha   90.00
_cell.angle_beta   90.00
_cell.angle_gamma   90.00
#
_symmetry.space_group_name_H-M   'P 1'
#
loop_
_entity.id
_entity.type
_entity.pdbx_description
1 polymer ?
#
loop_
_entity_poly.entity_id
_entity_poly.type
_entity_poly.pdbx_seq_one_letter_code
_entity_poly.pdbx_strand_id
1 'polypeptide(L)'
;MFVGIYDGSTGPTPQTTSSRTCTRPCAASSTAYCCARRRTATTRRRCSATAAAAAVPAHAALGCATTTCWTRWRALRSTEAGYFAEAEAREAECPELAMMGSCVLVALVKGADVYVMNVGDSRDVLAQRAEPDLSRSLVGVKEEIKRQFDACEMGDLAALQLTMDHSTSVYKEARRIRNEHPDDPACIVNGRVKGSLKVTRAFGAGYLKEPRWNKALLEVFRVKYVGTSPYISCRPYLRHHRVGPRDKFMILASDGLYDYLSNEEVVAQVEAFTSSYPDEDPAKYLSHEILLRAANQAGMGFHELLELQQGDRRRYHDDVSIIIISLEGKIWSSS
;
A
#
# COMPACT_ATOMS: atom_id res chain seq x y z
N MET A 1 -1.36 -0.30 -6.06
CA MET A 1 -1.65 -0.08 -4.62
C MET A 1 -2.80 -1.00 -4.24
N PHE A 2 -2.66 -1.82 -3.19
CA PHE A 2 -3.82 -2.51 -2.59
C PHE A 2 -4.31 -1.68 -1.41
N VAL A 3 -5.50 -1.07 -1.53
CA VAL A 3 -6.17 -0.40 -0.41
C VAL A 3 -7.40 -1.21 -0.04
N GLY A 4 -7.49 -1.61 1.23
CA GLY A 4 -8.66 -2.27 1.79
C GLY A 4 -9.08 -1.54 3.05
N ILE A 5 -10.31 -1.05 3.08
CA ILE A 5 -10.95 -0.51 4.29
C ILE A 5 -11.72 -1.67 4.92
N TYR A 6 -11.41 -1.97 6.18
CA TYR A 6 -12.14 -2.96 6.96
C TYR A 6 -12.80 -2.21 8.12
N ASP A 7 -14.13 -2.29 8.20
CA ASP A 7 -14.95 -1.66 9.25
C ASP A 7 -15.18 -2.60 10.46
N GLY A 8 -14.64 -3.82 10.40
CA GLY A 8 -14.76 -4.83 11.45
C GLY A 8 -16.13 -5.52 11.52
N SER A 9 -17.08 -5.20 10.63
CA SER A 9 -18.41 -5.83 10.59
C SER A 9 -18.43 -7.09 9.69
N THR A 10 -17.48 -7.19 8.75
CA THR A 10 -17.33 -8.34 7.84
C THR A 10 -15.87 -8.72 7.68
N GLY A 11 -15.35 -9.51 8.63
CA GLY A 11 -14.08 -10.22 8.41
C GLY A 11 -14.27 -11.31 7.35
N PRO A 12 -13.27 -11.62 6.50
CA PRO A 12 -13.39 -12.74 5.57
C PRO A 12 -13.51 -14.04 6.37
N THR A 13 -14.67 -14.67 6.31
CA THR A 13 -14.82 -16.08 6.70
C THR A 13 -13.99 -16.94 5.74
N PRO A 14 -13.16 -17.87 6.25
CA PRO A 14 -12.40 -18.77 5.40
C PRO A 14 -13.34 -19.86 4.87
N GLN A 15 -13.94 -19.62 3.70
CA GLN A 15 -14.64 -20.53 2.77
C GLN A 15 -15.35 -19.60 1.76
N THR A 16 -15.17 -19.61 0.44
CA THR A 16 -14.97 -20.72 -0.51
C THR A 16 -14.38 -20.09 -1.78
N THR A 17 -13.38 -20.71 -2.39
CA THR A 17 -12.89 -20.36 -3.72
C THR A 17 -14.04 -20.50 -4.73
N SER A 18 -14.52 -19.37 -5.27
CA SER A 18 -15.27 -19.36 -6.53
C SER A 18 -14.37 -18.82 -7.62
N SER A 19 -13.85 -19.75 -8.41
CA SER A 19 -13.22 -19.48 -9.70
C SER A 19 -14.25 -18.86 -10.63
N ARG A 20 -14.16 -17.55 -10.87
CA ARG A 20 -14.72 -16.94 -12.09
C ARG A 20 -13.57 -16.74 -13.08
N THR A 21 -13.21 -17.85 -13.72
CA THR A 21 -12.47 -17.84 -14.98
C THR A 21 -13.32 -17.20 -16.06
N CYS A 22 -12.68 -16.29 -16.77
CA CYS A 22 -13.10 -15.71 -18.04
C CYS A 22 -13.41 -16.84 -19.04
N THR A 23 -14.69 -17.04 -19.38
CA THR A 23 -15.10 -17.95 -20.46
C THR A 23 -15.46 -17.13 -21.70
N ARG A 24 -14.65 -17.24 -22.75
CA ARG A 24 -15.14 -17.13 -24.14
C ARG A 24 -15.19 -18.55 -24.73
N PRO A 25 -16.22 -18.88 -25.53
CA PRO A 25 -16.47 -20.24 -25.99
C PRO A 25 -15.72 -20.53 -27.30
N CYS A 26 -15.08 -21.70 -27.37
CA CYS A 26 -14.82 -22.38 -28.64
C CYS A 26 -15.60 -23.70 -28.62
N ALA A 27 -16.44 -23.86 -29.64
CA ALA A 27 -17.34 -24.99 -29.82
C ALA A 27 -16.62 -26.22 -30.38
N ALA A 28 -17.27 -27.36 -30.15
CA ALA A 28 -17.20 -28.64 -30.87
C ALA A 28 -15.90 -29.46 -30.74
N SER A 29 -15.98 -30.60 -30.06
CA SER A 29 -16.55 -31.82 -30.64
C SER A 29 -16.50 -32.99 -29.65
N SER A 30 -17.54 -33.80 -29.76
CA SER A 30 -17.83 -35.05 -29.06
C SER A 30 -16.83 -36.16 -29.38
N THR A 31 -16.41 -36.93 -28.37
CA THR A 31 -16.62 -38.40 -28.39
C THR A 31 -16.50 -38.99 -27.00
N ALA A 32 -17.50 -39.80 -26.65
CA ALA A 32 -17.56 -40.61 -25.46
C ALA A 32 -16.60 -41.80 -25.56
N TYR A 33 -16.01 -42.21 -24.44
CA TYR A 33 -15.76 -43.62 -24.17
C TYR A 33 -15.93 -43.91 -22.68
N CYS A 34 -17.04 -44.56 -22.35
CA CYS A 34 -17.19 -45.33 -21.12
C CYS A 34 -16.32 -46.59 -21.23
N CYS A 35 -15.55 -46.91 -20.19
CA CYS A 35 -15.33 -48.31 -19.84
C CYS A 35 -15.25 -48.48 -18.34
N ALA A 36 -16.19 -49.27 -17.83
CA ALA A 36 -16.34 -49.63 -16.43
C ALA A 36 -15.61 -50.95 -16.11
N ARG A 37 -15.49 -51.19 -14.80
CA ARG A 37 -15.11 -52.45 -14.09
C ARG A 37 -13.61 -52.57 -13.80
N ARG A 38 -13.16 -52.99 -12.61
CA ARG A 38 -13.74 -53.96 -11.65
C ARG A 38 -13.45 -53.57 -10.18
N ARG A 39 -14.42 -53.87 -9.31
CA ARG A 39 -14.27 -54.04 -7.87
C ARG A 39 -13.53 -55.35 -7.57
N THR A 40 -12.63 -55.33 -6.59
CA THR A 40 -12.46 -56.42 -5.62
C THR A 40 -12.22 -55.80 -4.24
N ALA A 41 -12.83 -56.41 -3.22
CA ALA A 41 -12.92 -55.93 -1.85
C ALA A 41 -11.94 -56.66 -0.93
N THR A 42 -11.98 -56.31 0.36
CA THR A 42 -11.23 -56.83 1.54
C THR A 42 -9.91 -56.08 1.76
N THR A 43 -9.68 -55.39 2.87
CA THR A 43 -9.78 -55.87 4.26
C THR A 43 -10.05 -54.72 5.25
N ARG A 44 -10.91 -54.98 6.23
CA ARG A 44 -11.15 -54.14 7.43
C ARG A 44 -9.89 -54.06 8.28
N ARG A 45 -9.49 -52.84 8.70
CA ARG A 45 -8.86 -52.60 10.01
C ARG A 45 -9.40 -51.32 10.63
N ARG A 46 -10.09 -51.48 11.76
CA ARG A 46 -10.38 -50.43 12.74
C ARG A 46 -9.09 -50.15 13.51
N CYS A 47 -8.70 -48.88 13.61
CA CYS A 47 -7.90 -48.37 14.71
C CYS A 47 -8.54 -47.07 15.19
N SER A 48 -9.15 -47.16 16.38
CA SER A 48 -9.53 -46.03 17.22
C SER A 48 -8.31 -45.59 18.01
N ALA A 49 -7.95 -44.31 17.96
CA ALA A 49 -7.10 -43.67 18.97
C ALA A 49 -7.46 -42.18 19.06
N THR A 50 -8.15 -41.87 20.16
CA THR A 50 -8.35 -40.55 20.77
C THR A 50 -7.04 -39.98 21.32
N ALA A 51 -6.75 -38.70 21.05
CA ALA A 51 -5.94 -37.75 21.85
C ALA A 51 -5.51 -36.60 20.93
N ALA A 52 -5.45 -35.32 21.29
CA ALA A 52 -5.87 -34.56 22.45
C ALA A 52 -5.91 -33.10 21.95
N ALA A 53 -7.04 -32.42 22.07
CA ALA A 53 -7.13 -31.01 21.79
C ALA A 53 -6.40 -30.25 22.91
N ALA A 54 -5.21 -29.74 22.62
CA ALA A 54 -4.50 -28.85 23.52
C ALA A 54 -5.18 -27.47 23.47
N ALA A 55 -6.08 -27.24 24.43
CA ALA A 55 -6.62 -25.92 24.74
C ALA A 55 -5.48 -24.99 25.16
N VAL A 56 -5.29 -23.88 24.44
CA VAL A 56 -4.40 -22.79 24.86
C VAL A 56 -5.17 -21.87 25.80
N PRO A 57 -4.63 -21.45 26.96
CA PRO A 57 -5.38 -20.74 27.99
C PRO A 57 -5.71 -19.31 27.58
N ALA A 58 -6.90 -18.87 27.95
CA ALA A 58 -7.33 -17.48 27.89
C ALA A 58 -6.53 -16.62 28.88
N HIS A 59 -5.60 -15.81 28.39
CA HIS A 59 -5.00 -14.74 29.18
C HIS A 59 -5.75 -13.42 28.95
N ALA A 60 -6.28 -12.89 30.04
CA ALA A 60 -7.10 -11.70 30.13
C ALA A 60 -6.34 -10.40 29.75
N ALA A 61 -7.01 -9.60 28.91
CA ALA A 61 -7.16 -8.15 28.99
C ALA A 61 -6.01 -7.31 29.60
N LEU A 62 -4.87 -7.24 28.90
CA LEU A 62 -3.94 -6.09 28.90
C LEU A 62 -3.05 -6.20 27.64
N GLY A 63 -3.49 -5.65 26.50
CA GLY A 63 -2.68 -5.64 25.27
C GLY A 63 -3.45 -5.73 23.95
N CYS A 64 -4.46 -4.88 23.72
CA CYS A 64 -5.25 -4.90 22.47
C CYS A 64 -4.45 -4.35 21.27
N ALA A 65 -3.63 -3.31 21.46
CA ALA A 65 -2.91 -2.65 20.37
C ALA A 65 -1.75 -3.50 19.81
N THR A 66 -0.94 -4.11 20.68
CA THR A 66 0.20 -4.97 20.29
C THR A 66 -0.28 -6.26 19.61
N THR A 67 -1.32 -6.90 20.13
CA THR A 67 -1.86 -8.15 19.55
C THR A 67 -2.38 -7.93 18.12
N THR A 68 -3.08 -6.82 17.88
CA THR A 68 -3.63 -6.52 16.54
C THR A 68 -2.53 -6.15 15.54
N CYS A 69 -1.47 -5.47 15.99
CA CYS A 69 -0.28 -5.14 15.19
C CYS A 69 0.44 -6.43 14.70
N TRP A 70 0.66 -7.40 15.60
CA TRP A 70 1.33 -8.66 15.29
C TRP A 70 0.52 -9.57 14.34
N THR A 71 -0.80 -9.62 14.51
CA THR A 71 -1.67 -10.42 13.64
C THR A 71 -1.65 -9.91 12.19
N ARG A 72 -1.61 -8.58 11.98
CA ARG A 72 -1.56 -8.00 10.63
C ARG A 72 -0.27 -8.32 9.88
N TRP A 73 0.88 -8.22 10.56
CA TRP A 73 2.14 -8.62 9.96
C TRP A 73 2.16 -10.11 9.59
N ARG A 74 1.59 -10.98 10.43
CA ARG A 74 1.44 -12.41 10.11
C ARG A 74 0.55 -12.64 8.89
N ALA A 75 -0.56 -11.91 8.78
CA ALA A 75 -1.46 -12.01 7.63
C ALA A 75 -0.73 -11.62 6.34
N LEU A 76 -0.05 -10.46 6.31
CA LEU A 76 0.72 -10.01 5.16
C LEU A 76 1.80 -11.04 4.76
N ARG A 77 2.55 -11.56 5.73
CA ARG A 77 3.58 -12.57 5.50
C ARG A 77 2.99 -13.87 4.96
N SER A 78 1.83 -14.30 5.47
CA SER A 78 1.13 -15.49 4.98
C SER A 78 0.65 -15.30 3.54
N THR A 79 0.12 -14.12 3.20
CA THR A 79 -0.29 -13.78 1.84
C THR A 79 0.90 -13.77 0.89
N GLU A 80 2.05 -13.23 1.33
CA GLU A 80 3.27 -13.22 0.51
C GLU A 80 3.82 -14.63 0.28
N ALA A 81 3.80 -15.48 1.30
CA ALA A 81 4.18 -16.88 1.16
C ALA A 81 3.27 -17.61 0.16
N GLY A 82 1.95 -17.37 0.21
CA GLY A 82 1.00 -17.91 -0.76
C GLY A 82 1.25 -17.39 -2.18
N TYR A 83 1.56 -16.10 -2.34
CA TYR A 83 1.94 -15.53 -3.62
C TYR A 83 3.18 -16.19 -4.22
N PHE A 84 4.23 -16.40 -3.41
CA PHE A 84 5.43 -17.08 -3.88
C PHE A 84 5.22 -18.55 -4.19
N ALA A 85 4.36 -19.25 -3.45
CA ALA A 85 3.98 -20.63 -3.78
C ALA A 85 3.31 -20.71 -5.16
N GLU A 86 2.44 -19.76 -5.49
CA GLU A 86 1.81 -19.72 -6.81
C GLU A 86 2.74 -19.23 -7.92
N ALA A 87 3.67 -18.31 -7.62
CA ALA A 87 4.71 -17.92 -8.56
C ALA A 87 5.63 -19.10 -8.91
N GLU A 88 5.94 -19.96 -7.94
CA GLU A 88 6.73 -21.18 -8.13
C GLU A 88 5.97 -22.21 -8.95
N ALA A 89 4.69 -22.43 -8.65
CA ALA A 89 3.83 -23.34 -9.41
C ALA A 89 3.68 -22.95 -10.89
N ARG A 90 3.83 -21.66 -11.21
CA ARG A 90 3.64 -21.09 -12.55
C ARG A 90 4.94 -20.57 -13.17
N GLU A 91 6.10 -20.93 -12.63
CA GLU A 91 7.41 -20.40 -13.08
C GLU A 91 7.64 -20.60 -14.58
N ALA A 92 7.28 -21.78 -15.10
CA ALA A 92 7.45 -22.11 -16.52
C ALA A 92 6.51 -21.33 -17.45
N GLU A 93 5.35 -20.90 -16.95
CA GLU A 93 4.34 -20.18 -17.75
C GLU A 93 4.49 -18.66 -17.63
N CYS A 94 4.85 -18.17 -16.45
CA CYS A 94 4.86 -16.75 -16.11
C CYS A 94 6.02 -16.41 -15.15
N PRO A 95 7.28 -16.43 -15.65
CA PRO A 95 8.46 -16.09 -14.84
C PRO A 95 8.43 -14.63 -14.35
N GLU A 96 7.62 -13.77 -14.98
CA GLU A 96 7.42 -12.37 -14.60
C GLU A 96 6.85 -12.21 -13.19
N LEU A 97 6.15 -13.22 -12.64
CA LEU A 97 5.66 -13.20 -11.26
C LEU A 97 6.82 -13.05 -10.24
N ALA A 98 8.02 -13.49 -10.58
CA ALA A 98 9.19 -13.27 -9.73
C ALA A 98 9.63 -11.79 -9.67
N MET A 99 9.28 -10.98 -10.68
CA MET A 99 9.55 -9.54 -10.72
C MET A 99 8.41 -8.70 -10.14
N MET A 100 7.18 -9.14 -10.33
CA MET A 100 5.99 -8.37 -9.94
C MET A 100 6.00 -8.09 -8.44
N GLY A 101 5.69 -6.86 -8.08
CA GLY A 101 5.60 -6.42 -6.70
C GLY A 101 4.65 -5.25 -6.54
N SER A 102 4.27 -4.95 -5.31
CA SER A 102 3.35 -3.85 -5.01
C SER A 102 3.62 -3.19 -3.67
N CYS A 103 3.34 -1.90 -3.60
CA CYS A 103 3.18 -1.16 -2.35
C CYS A 103 1.82 -1.52 -1.72
N VAL A 104 1.81 -1.64 -0.39
CA VAL A 104 0.65 -2.01 0.41
C VAL A 104 0.44 -0.96 1.49
N LEU A 105 -0.70 -0.27 1.43
CA LEU A 105 -1.14 0.65 2.47
C LEU A 105 -2.53 0.22 2.93
N VAL A 106 -2.66 -0.06 4.22
CA VAL A 106 -3.92 -0.51 4.83
C VAL A 106 -4.18 0.32 6.07
N ALA A 107 -5.36 0.93 6.16
CA ALA A 107 -5.89 1.51 7.39
C ALA A 107 -7.08 0.67 7.88
N LEU A 108 -7.00 0.19 9.13
CA LEU A 108 -8.13 -0.40 9.85
C LEU A 108 -8.70 0.62 10.82
N VAL A 109 -9.96 1.00 10.65
CA VAL A 109 -10.68 1.91 11.55
C VAL A 109 -11.65 1.08 12.39
N LYS A 110 -11.50 1.13 13.72
CA LYS A 110 -12.37 0.45 14.67
C LYS A 110 -12.78 1.41 15.78
N GLY A 111 -13.98 1.99 15.67
CA GLY A 111 -14.42 3.05 16.57
C GLY A 111 -13.48 4.26 16.46
N ALA A 112 -12.89 4.67 17.59
CA ALA A 112 -11.90 5.75 17.61
C ALA A 112 -10.46 5.27 17.35
N ASP A 113 -10.21 3.98 17.18
CA ASP A 113 -8.87 3.44 16.97
C ASP A 113 -8.59 3.24 15.48
N VAL A 114 -7.52 3.87 14.99
CA VAL A 114 -7.01 3.74 13.63
C VAL A 114 -5.68 3.02 13.65
N TYR A 115 -5.54 1.98 12.84
CA TYR A 115 -4.31 1.22 12.69
C TYR A 115 -3.85 1.26 11.24
N VAL A 116 -2.67 1.83 11.01
CA VAL A 116 -2.08 2.00 9.69
C VAL A 116 -0.93 1.00 9.52
N MET A 117 -0.91 0.32 8.38
CA MET A 117 0.14 -0.59 7.95
C MET A 117 0.65 -0.16 6.58
N ASN A 118 1.94 0.16 6.47
CA ASN A 118 2.56 0.58 5.22
C ASN A 118 3.74 -0.33 4.82
N VAL A 119 3.80 -0.71 3.54
CA VAL A 119 4.93 -1.35 2.86
C VAL A 119 5.12 -0.63 1.53
N GLY A 120 6.22 0.10 1.36
CA GLY A 120 6.44 0.97 0.21
C GLY A 120 6.37 2.46 0.58
N ASP A 121 6.15 3.31 -0.41
CA ASP A 121 6.19 4.78 -0.36
C ASP A 121 4.82 5.45 -0.49
N SER A 122 3.73 4.67 -0.47
CA SER A 122 2.39 5.21 -0.25
C SER A 122 2.27 5.89 1.12
N ARG A 123 1.39 6.89 1.22
CA ARG A 123 1.23 7.69 2.46
C ARG A 123 -0.21 7.74 2.94
N ASP A 124 -0.34 7.84 4.26
CA ASP A 124 -1.56 8.18 4.97
C ASP A 124 -1.29 9.48 5.74
N VAL A 125 -2.04 10.53 5.40
CA VAL A 125 -1.91 11.87 5.98
C VAL A 125 -3.21 12.23 6.69
N LEU A 126 -3.11 12.50 7.99
CA LEU A 126 -4.22 12.95 8.82
C LEU A 126 -4.25 14.48 8.85
N ALA A 127 -5.41 15.06 8.53
CA ALA A 127 -5.66 16.48 8.73
C ALA A 127 -6.17 16.73 10.16
N GLN A 128 -5.45 17.55 10.90
CA GLN A 128 -5.75 17.84 12.31
C GLN A 128 -5.79 19.35 12.54
N ARG A 129 -6.79 19.84 13.27
CA ARG A 129 -6.84 21.24 13.69
C ARG A 129 -5.61 21.59 14.53
N ALA A 130 -4.97 22.70 14.20
CA ALA A 130 -3.85 23.25 14.94
C ALA A 130 -4.24 23.50 16.41
N GLU A 131 -3.28 23.30 17.32
CA GLU A 131 -3.42 23.72 18.71
C GLU A 131 -3.67 25.23 18.75
N PRO A 132 -4.69 25.73 19.47
CA PRO A 132 -4.78 27.15 19.77
C PRO A 132 -3.61 27.48 20.69
N ASP A 133 -2.60 28.14 20.13
CA ASP A 133 -1.42 28.61 20.87
C ASP A 133 -1.81 29.33 22.17
N LEU A 134 -1.52 28.72 23.32
CA LEU A 134 -1.57 29.36 24.65
C LEU A 134 -0.48 30.44 24.81
N SER A 135 0.29 30.73 23.75
CA SER A 135 1.33 31.76 23.69
C SER A 135 0.82 33.11 23.14
N ARG A 136 -0.45 33.20 22.70
CA ARG A 136 -1.07 34.47 22.28
C ARG A 136 -1.19 35.52 23.39
N SER A 137 -1.01 35.17 24.66
CA SER A 137 -1.05 36.12 25.78
C SER A 137 0.23 36.95 26.00
N LEU A 138 1.32 36.74 25.26
CA LEU A 138 2.58 37.48 25.49
C LEU A 138 3.16 38.24 24.29
N VAL A 139 2.47 38.30 23.15
CA VAL A 139 3.03 38.97 21.95
C VAL A 139 2.10 40.07 21.42
N GLY A 140 1.71 40.99 22.30
CA GLY A 140 1.04 42.24 21.93
C GLY A 140 1.91 43.26 21.17
N VAL A 141 3.08 42.86 20.66
CA VAL A 141 4.05 43.78 20.03
C VAL A 141 4.47 43.35 18.60
N LYS A 142 4.09 42.16 18.12
CA LYS A 142 4.41 41.71 16.73
C LYS A 142 3.26 41.84 15.73
N GLU A 143 2.14 42.43 16.12
CA GLU A 143 0.97 42.60 15.24
C GLU A 143 1.18 43.61 14.10
N GLU A 144 2.10 44.57 14.26
CA GLU A 144 2.19 45.70 13.33
C GLU A 144 3.07 45.43 12.10
N ILE A 145 3.96 44.43 12.14
CA ILE A 145 4.81 44.05 10.99
C ILE A 145 4.13 42.97 10.11
N LYS A 146 3.10 42.29 10.62
CA LYS A 146 2.46 41.16 9.91
C LYS A 146 1.36 41.59 8.91
N ARG A 147 0.91 42.86 8.95
CA ARG A 147 -0.20 43.36 8.11
C ARG A 147 0.23 43.88 6.72
N GLN A 148 1.33 43.37 6.17
CA GLN A 148 1.78 43.70 4.81
C GLN A 148 2.02 42.48 3.92
N PHE A 149 1.69 41.27 4.38
CA PHE A 149 1.62 40.06 3.56
C PHE A 149 0.19 39.50 3.62
N ASP A 150 -0.70 40.10 2.84
CA ASP A 150 -2.07 39.63 2.67
C ASP A 150 -2.20 38.57 1.56
N ALA A 151 -3.23 37.74 1.74
CA ALA A 151 -3.88 36.83 0.79
C ALA A 151 -3.37 35.38 0.68
N CYS A 152 -3.52 34.64 1.78
CA CYS A 152 -4.23 33.36 1.82
C CYS A 152 -4.29 32.93 3.29
N GLU A 153 -5.49 32.86 3.87
CA GLU A 153 -5.70 32.17 5.14
C GLU A 153 -5.21 30.73 4.95
N MET A 154 -3.99 30.42 5.41
CA MET A 154 -3.55 29.04 5.48
C MET A 154 -4.46 28.36 6.48
N GLY A 155 -5.26 27.41 6.01
CA GLY A 155 -6.31 26.75 6.79
C GLY A 155 -5.80 26.28 8.15
N ASP A 156 -6.73 26.22 9.11
CA ASP A 156 -6.47 25.85 10.51
C ASP A 156 -5.98 24.40 10.67
N LEU A 157 -5.79 23.64 9.59
CA LEU A 157 -5.41 22.23 9.61
C LEU A 157 -3.92 22.03 9.37
N ALA A 158 -3.29 21.29 10.28
CA ALA A 158 -1.95 20.72 10.14
C ALA A 158 -2.03 19.33 9.50
N ALA A 159 -1.03 19.01 8.67
CA ALA A 159 -0.88 17.69 8.07
C ALA A 159 0.02 16.79 8.94
N LEU A 160 -0.54 15.69 9.43
CA LEU A 160 0.19 14.69 10.22
C LEU A 160 0.32 13.38 9.41
N GLN A 161 1.51 13.11 8.88
CA GLN A 161 1.77 11.83 8.22
C GLN A 161 1.78 10.67 9.24
N LEU A 162 0.92 9.67 9.01
CA LEU A 162 0.79 8.48 9.83
C LEU A 162 1.71 7.34 9.38
N THR A 163 2.19 7.35 8.13
CA THR A 163 3.12 6.35 7.60
C THR A 163 4.59 6.79 7.72
N MET A 164 5.49 5.83 7.45
CA MET A 164 6.88 6.10 7.11
C MET A 164 7.12 5.61 5.69
N ASP A 165 7.70 6.46 4.85
CA ASP A 165 8.05 6.10 3.48
C ASP A 165 9.17 5.03 3.47
N HIS A 166 9.01 4.01 2.64
CA HIS A 166 10.03 2.99 2.41
C HIS A 166 10.63 3.14 1.01
N SER A 167 11.48 4.14 0.85
CA SER A 167 12.18 4.43 -0.40
C SER A 167 13.65 4.75 -0.15
N THR A 168 14.43 4.75 -1.23
CA THR A 168 15.86 5.09 -1.22
C THR A 168 16.15 6.55 -0.89
N SER A 169 15.15 7.45 -0.98
CA SER A 169 15.29 8.84 -0.53
C SER A 169 15.30 8.95 1.00
N VAL A 170 14.72 7.98 1.70
CA VAL A 170 14.75 7.91 3.16
C VAL A 170 16.12 7.42 3.63
N TYR A 171 16.90 8.34 4.20
CA TYR A 171 18.27 8.06 4.67
C TYR A 171 18.37 6.80 5.54
N LYS A 172 17.41 6.59 6.47
CA LYS A 172 17.40 5.41 7.35
C LYS A 172 17.27 4.10 6.58
N GLU A 173 16.44 4.05 5.53
CA GLU A 173 16.25 2.85 4.70
C GLU A 173 17.44 2.62 3.77
N ALA A 174 17.96 3.68 3.12
CA ALA A 174 19.15 3.58 2.29
C ALA A 174 20.38 3.12 3.10
N ARG A 175 20.56 3.66 4.31
CA ARG A 175 21.62 3.24 5.24
C ARG A 175 21.42 1.80 5.70
N ARG A 176 20.18 1.38 6.00
CA ARG A 176 19.87 -0.01 6.37
C ARG A 176 20.34 -0.98 5.30
N ILE A 177 19.97 -0.76 4.04
CA ILE A 177 20.35 -1.66 2.93
C ILE A 177 21.88 -1.73 2.79
N ARG A 178 22.57 -0.58 2.83
CA ARG A 178 24.04 -0.53 2.76
C ARG A 178 24.72 -1.29 3.90
N ASN A 179 24.19 -1.19 5.12
CA ASN A 179 24.73 -1.90 6.28
C ASN A 179 24.45 -3.41 6.22
N GLU A 180 23.33 -3.84 5.65
CA GLU A 180 22.99 -5.25 5.45
C GLU A 180 23.80 -5.90 4.32
N HIS A 181 24.39 -5.09 3.42
CA HIS A 181 25.15 -5.55 2.25
C HIS A 181 26.52 -4.85 2.15
N PRO A 182 27.43 -5.01 3.14
CA PRO A 182 28.73 -4.35 3.13
C PRO A 182 29.62 -4.77 1.95
N ASP A 183 29.41 -5.99 1.44
CA ASP A 183 30.18 -6.56 0.33
C ASP A 183 29.65 -6.15 -1.06
N ASP A 184 28.53 -5.40 -1.12
CA ASP A 184 27.92 -4.94 -2.36
C ASP A 184 27.81 -3.41 -2.40
N PRO A 185 28.85 -2.70 -2.89
CA PRO A 185 28.80 -1.25 -3.03
C PRO A 185 27.73 -0.79 -4.04
N ALA A 186 27.26 -1.69 -4.91
CA ALA A 186 26.21 -1.46 -5.88
C ALA A 186 24.83 -1.95 -5.39
N CYS A 187 24.62 -2.04 -4.08
CA CYS A 187 23.30 -2.33 -3.49
C CYS A 187 22.26 -1.23 -3.80
N ILE A 188 22.70 0.02 -3.97
CA ILE A 188 21.87 1.16 -4.42
C ILE A 188 22.60 1.87 -5.55
N VAL A 189 21.97 1.95 -6.72
CA VAL A 189 22.51 2.56 -7.95
C VAL A 189 21.47 3.53 -8.50
N ASN A 190 21.88 4.75 -8.87
CA ASN A 190 20.98 5.79 -9.41
C ASN A 190 19.73 6.04 -8.54
N GLY A 191 19.91 6.01 -7.21
CA GLY A 191 18.80 6.16 -6.27
C GLY A 191 17.80 5.00 -6.29
N ARG A 192 18.16 3.81 -6.78
CA ARG A 192 17.30 2.62 -6.81
C ARG A 192 18.03 1.41 -6.24
N VAL A 193 17.30 0.54 -5.53
CA VAL A 193 17.81 -0.75 -5.04
C VAL A 193 18.19 -1.61 -6.24
N LYS A 194 19.47 -1.99 -6.33
CA LYS A 194 20.10 -2.67 -7.47
C LYS A 194 19.87 -1.99 -8.83
N GLY A 195 19.58 -0.68 -8.84
CA GLY A 195 19.24 0.07 -10.06
C GLY A 195 17.81 -0.15 -10.56
N SER A 196 17.01 -0.99 -9.89
CA SER A 196 15.69 -1.41 -10.36
C SER A 196 14.55 -0.67 -9.65
N LEU A 197 14.43 -0.81 -8.32
CA LEU A 197 13.29 -0.29 -7.56
C LEU A 197 13.63 0.94 -6.71
N LYS A 198 12.79 1.97 -6.75
CA LYS A 198 12.88 3.15 -5.86
C LYS A 198 12.48 2.80 -4.42
N VAL A 199 11.51 1.90 -4.27
CA VAL A 199 11.04 1.39 -2.98
C VAL A 199 12.03 0.41 -2.35
N THR A 200 12.19 0.49 -1.03
CA THR A 200 13.07 -0.38 -0.23
C THR A 200 12.33 -1.51 0.45
N ARG A 201 10.99 -1.45 0.43
CA ARG A 201 10.08 -2.49 0.93
C ARG A 201 8.90 -2.64 -0.01
N ALA A 202 8.55 -3.88 -0.33
CA ALA A 202 7.43 -4.20 -1.21
C ALA A 202 6.91 -5.61 -0.91
N PHE A 203 5.64 -5.84 -1.22
CA PHE A 203 5.10 -7.19 -1.40
C PHE A 203 5.58 -7.77 -2.73
N GLY A 204 5.91 -9.07 -2.78
CA GLY A 204 6.42 -9.70 -3.99
C GLY A 204 7.85 -9.27 -4.32
N ALA A 205 8.16 -8.97 -5.58
CA ALA A 205 9.49 -8.59 -6.06
C ALA A 205 10.57 -9.59 -5.59
N GLY A 206 10.29 -10.87 -5.82
CA GLY A 206 11.10 -12.00 -5.36
C GLY A 206 12.55 -11.92 -5.83
N TYR A 207 12.80 -11.39 -7.02
CA TYR A 207 14.14 -11.24 -7.59
C TYR A 207 15.11 -10.39 -6.76
N LEU A 208 14.61 -9.52 -5.86
CA LEU A 208 15.42 -8.78 -4.89
C LEU A 208 15.42 -9.42 -3.49
N LYS A 209 14.63 -10.46 -3.26
CA LYS A 209 14.50 -11.14 -1.96
C LYS A 209 15.27 -12.45 -1.89
N GLU A 210 15.28 -13.23 -2.96
CA GLU A 210 16.03 -14.48 -3.00
C GLU A 210 16.72 -14.68 -4.37
N PRO A 211 17.97 -15.19 -4.40
CA PRO A 211 18.69 -15.43 -5.64
C PRO A 211 17.97 -16.37 -6.62
N ARG A 212 17.15 -17.32 -6.14
CA ARG A 212 16.41 -18.25 -7.00
C ARG A 212 15.44 -17.53 -7.94
N TRP A 213 14.71 -16.55 -7.41
CA TRP A 213 13.77 -15.74 -8.18
C TRP A 213 14.47 -14.89 -9.22
N ASN A 214 15.66 -14.37 -8.92
CA ASN A 214 16.46 -13.64 -9.89
C ASN A 214 16.99 -14.56 -11.01
N LYS A 215 17.33 -15.81 -10.69
CA LYS A 215 17.79 -16.80 -11.69
C LYS A 215 16.65 -17.28 -12.61
N ALA A 216 15.42 -17.31 -12.13
CA ALA A 216 14.24 -17.66 -12.92
C ALA A 216 13.94 -16.67 -14.06
N LEU A 217 14.44 -15.43 -13.95
CA LEU A 217 14.20 -14.39 -14.96
C LEU A 217 15.03 -14.58 -16.23
N LEU A 218 14.56 -13.98 -17.32
CA LEU A 218 15.36 -13.75 -18.53
C LEU A 218 16.57 -12.88 -18.18
N GLU A 219 17.70 -13.14 -18.85
CA GLU A 219 19.00 -12.53 -18.54
C GLU A 219 18.95 -11.00 -18.48
N VAL A 220 18.19 -10.37 -19.38
CA VAL A 220 17.98 -8.91 -19.47
C VAL A 220 17.34 -8.30 -18.22
N PHE A 221 16.60 -9.09 -17.44
CA PHE A 221 15.92 -8.64 -16.22
C PHE A 221 16.65 -9.04 -14.93
N ARG A 222 17.75 -9.78 -15.04
CA ARG A 222 18.51 -10.21 -13.86
C ARG A 222 19.30 -9.06 -13.28
N VAL A 223 19.30 -8.96 -11.96
CA VAL A 223 20.24 -8.10 -11.23
C VAL A 223 21.50 -8.88 -10.86
N LYS A 224 22.62 -8.19 -10.70
CA LYS A 224 23.83 -8.78 -10.08
C LYS A 224 23.58 -8.96 -8.58
N TYR A 225 23.00 -10.10 -8.22
CA TYR A 225 22.72 -10.48 -6.83
C TYR A 225 24.01 -10.95 -6.14
N VAL A 226 24.36 -10.36 -4.99
CA VAL A 226 25.55 -10.71 -4.21
C VAL A 226 25.11 -11.36 -2.90
N GLY A 227 25.60 -12.57 -2.64
CA GLY A 227 25.21 -13.35 -1.46
C GLY A 227 23.79 -13.89 -1.54
N THR A 228 23.16 -14.06 -0.37
CA THR A 228 21.80 -14.62 -0.22
C THR A 228 20.88 -13.71 0.60
N SER A 229 21.38 -12.56 1.06
CA SER A 229 20.61 -11.61 1.86
C SER A 229 19.62 -10.85 0.98
N PRO A 230 18.37 -10.64 1.44
CA PRO A 230 17.36 -9.89 0.69
C PRO A 230 17.68 -8.39 0.67
N TYR A 231 17.67 -7.78 -0.51
CA TYR A 231 17.88 -6.33 -0.67
C TYR A 231 16.65 -5.49 -0.26
N ILE A 232 15.46 -6.06 -0.40
CA ILE A 232 14.19 -5.44 0.03
C ILE A 232 13.44 -6.38 0.98
N SER A 233 12.51 -5.85 1.77
CA SER A 233 11.69 -6.66 2.67
C SER A 233 10.20 -6.40 2.49
N CYS A 234 9.34 -7.33 2.91
CA CYS A 234 7.91 -7.08 3.08
C CYS A 234 7.56 -6.73 4.54
N ARG A 235 8.53 -6.23 5.32
CA ARG A 235 8.29 -5.87 6.72
C ARG A 235 7.58 -4.51 6.79
N PRO A 236 6.33 -4.43 7.29
CA PRO A 236 5.60 -3.18 7.30
C PRO A 236 6.10 -2.23 8.39
N TYR A 237 5.81 -0.95 8.19
CA TYR A 237 5.68 0.02 9.26
C TYR A 237 4.24 -0.02 9.80
N LEU A 238 4.09 -0.05 11.13
CA LEU A 238 2.81 -0.17 11.80
C LEU A 238 2.65 1.01 12.77
N ARG A 239 1.53 1.73 12.67
CA ARG A 239 1.19 2.83 13.58
C ARG A 239 -0.24 2.67 14.09
N HIS A 240 -0.42 2.93 15.37
CA HIS A 240 -1.73 3.11 15.99
C HIS A 240 -1.92 4.61 16.25
N HIS A 241 -3.10 5.11 15.90
CA HIS A 241 -3.54 6.47 16.17
C HIS A 241 -4.94 6.40 16.78
N ARG A 242 -5.21 7.19 17.81
CA ARG A 242 -6.54 7.30 18.39
C ARG A 242 -7.15 8.62 17.92
N VAL A 243 -8.24 8.52 17.18
CA VAL A 243 -8.99 9.64 16.62
C VAL A 243 -9.45 10.56 17.76
N GLY A 244 -9.03 11.82 17.69
CA GLY A 244 -9.41 12.88 18.61
C GLY A 244 -10.40 13.87 17.97
N PRO A 245 -10.96 14.79 18.75
CA PRO A 245 -11.93 15.79 18.26
C PRO A 245 -11.32 16.82 17.28
N ARG A 246 -9.99 16.87 17.17
CA ARG A 246 -9.27 17.74 16.23
C ARG A 246 -9.06 17.10 14.87
N ASP A 247 -9.19 15.79 14.79
CA ASP A 247 -8.91 15.01 13.60
C ASP A 247 -10.11 15.12 12.66
N LYS A 248 -9.89 15.62 11.44
CA LYS A 248 -10.96 15.94 10.49
C LYS A 248 -11.15 14.83 9.45
N PHE A 249 -10.09 14.51 8.74
CA PHE A 249 -10.10 13.50 7.69
C PHE A 249 -8.71 12.91 7.51
N MET A 250 -8.67 11.71 6.93
CA MET A 250 -7.45 11.00 6.54
C MET A 250 -7.38 10.91 5.02
N ILE A 251 -6.17 11.00 4.46
CA ILE A 251 -5.91 10.87 3.03
C ILE A 251 -4.90 9.75 2.83
N LEU A 252 -5.37 8.65 2.24
CA LEU A 252 -4.54 7.54 1.81
C LEU A 252 -4.28 7.68 0.33
N ALA A 253 -3.01 7.79 -0.07
CA ALA A 253 -2.68 7.93 -1.48
C ALA A 253 -1.35 7.26 -1.88
N SER A 254 -1.25 6.94 -3.17
CA SER A 254 0.01 6.53 -3.80
C SER A 254 0.99 7.70 -3.87
N ASP A 255 2.26 7.39 -4.13
CA ASP A 255 3.32 8.38 -4.34
C ASP A 255 3.03 9.31 -5.53
N GLY A 256 2.27 8.85 -6.53
CA GLY A 256 1.82 9.69 -7.66
C GLY A 256 1.09 10.98 -7.25
N LEU A 257 0.42 11.04 -6.09
CA LEU A 257 -0.11 12.31 -5.54
C LEU A 257 1.03 13.20 -5.01
N TYR A 258 1.91 12.60 -4.22
CA TYR A 258 2.92 13.32 -3.44
C TYR A 258 4.19 13.68 -4.21
N ASP A 259 4.32 13.19 -5.44
CA ASP A 259 5.32 13.67 -6.39
C ASP A 259 5.03 15.11 -6.87
N TYR A 260 3.78 15.59 -6.75
CA TYR A 260 3.35 16.94 -7.19
C TYR A 260 2.86 17.85 -6.07
N LEU A 261 2.46 17.28 -4.93
CA LEU A 261 1.87 18.02 -3.81
C LEU A 261 2.52 17.62 -2.49
N SER A 262 2.85 18.62 -1.68
CA SER A 262 3.26 18.43 -0.28
C SER A 262 2.09 18.01 0.60
N ASN A 263 2.37 17.41 1.76
CA ASN A 263 1.32 16.98 2.70
C ASN A 263 0.41 18.15 3.10
N GLU A 264 1.00 19.32 3.32
CA GLU A 264 0.33 20.56 3.71
C GLU A 264 -0.56 21.08 2.59
N GLU A 265 -0.07 21.10 1.34
CA GLU A 265 -0.87 21.52 0.18
C GLU A 265 -2.07 20.60 -0.04
N VAL A 266 -1.89 19.28 0.08
CA VAL A 266 -2.99 18.32 -0.08
C VAL A 266 -4.08 18.58 0.96
N VAL A 267 -3.70 18.75 2.23
CA VAL A 267 -4.66 19.04 3.31
C VAL A 267 -5.40 20.36 3.08
N ALA A 268 -4.67 21.42 2.71
CA ALA A 268 -5.26 22.72 2.42
C ALA A 268 -6.22 22.68 1.24
N GLN A 269 -5.88 21.96 0.16
CA GLN A 269 -6.74 21.80 -1.00
C GLN A 269 -8.02 21.03 -0.68
N VAL A 270 -7.92 19.91 0.06
CA VAL A 270 -9.10 19.14 0.46
C VAL A 270 -10.00 19.95 1.38
N GLU A 271 -9.43 20.71 2.32
CA GLU A 271 -10.19 21.59 3.22
C GLU A 271 -10.93 22.69 2.44
N ALA A 272 -10.23 23.42 1.56
CA ALA A 272 -10.80 24.49 0.76
C ALA A 272 -11.89 23.98 -0.19
N PHE A 273 -11.63 22.85 -0.86
CA PHE A 273 -12.58 22.25 -1.79
C PHE A 273 -13.83 21.74 -1.07
N THR A 274 -13.68 21.01 0.03
CA THR A 274 -14.81 20.46 0.80
C THR A 274 -15.67 21.58 1.40
N SER A 275 -15.05 22.70 1.79
CA SER A 275 -15.77 23.87 2.31
C SER A 275 -16.58 24.58 1.22
N SER A 276 -16.08 24.59 -0.02
CA SER A 276 -16.72 25.25 -1.15
C SER A 276 -17.77 24.37 -1.85
N TYR A 277 -17.52 23.05 -1.89
CA TYR A 277 -18.30 22.05 -2.63
C TYR A 277 -18.52 20.79 -1.77
N PRO A 278 -19.39 20.85 -0.75
CA PRO A 278 -19.52 19.79 0.28
C PRO A 278 -20.11 18.46 -0.23
N ASP A 279 -20.73 18.47 -1.41
CA ASP A 279 -21.37 17.32 -2.05
C ASP A 279 -20.51 16.72 -3.18
N GLU A 280 -19.41 17.37 -3.56
CA GLU A 280 -18.49 16.89 -4.59
C GLU A 280 -17.40 15.99 -4.00
N ASP A 281 -16.71 15.26 -4.88
CA ASP A 281 -15.66 14.31 -4.50
C ASP A 281 -14.26 14.99 -4.49
N PRO A 282 -13.68 15.28 -3.31
CA PRO A 282 -12.36 15.90 -3.22
C PRO A 282 -11.24 15.01 -3.79
N ALA A 283 -11.41 13.68 -3.81
CA ALA A 283 -10.40 12.79 -4.37
C ALA A 283 -10.33 12.94 -5.90
N LYS A 284 -11.48 13.09 -6.58
CA LYS A 284 -11.51 13.37 -8.01
C LYS A 284 -10.92 14.73 -8.35
N TYR A 285 -11.19 15.74 -7.52
CA TYR A 285 -10.59 17.06 -7.66
C TYR A 285 -9.05 16.99 -7.59
N LEU A 286 -8.50 16.33 -6.57
CA LEU A 286 -7.04 16.14 -6.45
C LEU A 286 -6.45 15.39 -7.65
N SER A 287 -7.10 14.31 -8.11
CA SER A 287 -6.65 13.57 -9.28
C SER A 287 -6.61 14.45 -10.54
N HIS A 288 -7.62 15.30 -10.73
CA HIS A 288 -7.65 16.25 -11.85
C HIS A 288 -6.53 17.31 -11.73
N GLU A 289 -6.32 17.88 -10.55
CA GLU A 289 -5.27 18.87 -10.28
C GLU A 289 -3.86 18.31 -10.57
N ILE A 290 -3.58 17.06 -10.18
CA ILE A 290 -2.28 16.41 -10.47
C ILE A 290 -2.06 16.28 -11.97
N LEU A 291 -3.08 15.84 -12.72
CA LEU A 291 -2.97 15.68 -14.16
C LEU A 291 -2.74 17.03 -14.85
N LEU A 292 -3.35 18.12 -14.37
CA LEU A 292 -3.06 19.47 -14.85
C LEU A 292 -1.61 19.87 -14.57
N ARG A 293 -1.10 19.62 -13.36
CA ARG A 293 0.31 19.91 -13.01
C ARG A 293 1.28 19.08 -13.85
N ALA A 294 0.99 17.81 -14.07
CA ALA A 294 1.77 16.93 -14.93
C ALA A 294 1.80 17.43 -16.38
N ALA A 295 0.65 17.83 -16.94
CA ALA A 295 0.56 18.41 -18.28
C ALA A 295 1.39 19.70 -18.41
N ASN A 296 1.26 20.60 -17.43
CA ASN A 296 2.01 21.86 -17.38
C ASN A 296 3.53 21.63 -17.28
N GLN A 297 3.98 20.69 -16.44
CA GLN A 297 5.39 20.34 -16.32
C GLN A 297 5.94 19.69 -17.59
N ALA A 298 5.09 18.98 -18.33
CA ALA A 298 5.41 18.38 -19.61
C ALA A 298 5.33 19.37 -20.79
N GLY A 299 4.83 20.60 -20.57
CA GLY A 299 4.67 21.62 -21.60
C GLY A 299 3.58 21.30 -22.63
N MET A 300 2.56 20.53 -22.26
CA MET A 300 1.48 20.09 -23.14
C MET A 300 0.10 20.43 -22.59
N GLY A 301 -0.94 20.33 -23.43
CA GLY A 301 -2.32 20.53 -23.00
C GLY A 301 -2.85 19.36 -22.15
N PHE A 302 -3.80 19.62 -21.26
CA PHE A 302 -4.45 18.58 -20.44
C PHE A 302 -5.07 17.45 -21.29
N HIS A 303 -5.81 17.82 -22.35
CA HIS A 303 -6.43 16.84 -23.25
C HIS A 303 -5.39 16.03 -24.03
N GLU A 304 -4.27 16.66 -24.41
CA GLU A 304 -3.16 16.00 -25.09
C GLU A 304 -2.54 14.92 -24.19
N LEU A 305 -2.33 15.22 -22.90
CA LEU A 305 -1.87 14.24 -21.90
C LEU A 305 -2.82 13.05 -21.77
N LEU A 306 -4.14 13.30 -21.78
CA LEU A 306 -5.18 12.26 -21.68
C LEU A 306 -5.30 11.39 -22.92
N GLU A 307 -4.85 11.85 -24.08
CA GLU A 307 -4.90 11.11 -25.35
C GLU A 307 -3.67 10.20 -25.55
N LEU A 308 -2.61 10.40 -24.77
CA LEU A 308 -1.42 9.55 -24.83
C LEU A 308 -1.75 8.07 -24.63
N GLN A 309 -0.98 7.19 -25.25
CA GLN A 309 -1.10 5.75 -25.02
C GLN A 309 -0.62 5.40 -23.60
N GLN A 310 -1.23 4.39 -22.99
CA GLN A 310 -1.00 4.04 -21.58
C GLN A 310 0.48 3.78 -21.24
N GLY A 311 1.26 3.26 -22.20
CA GLY A 311 2.72 3.06 -22.03
C GLY A 311 3.54 4.36 -22.01
N ASP A 312 3.10 5.39 -22.72
CA ASP A 312 3.81 6.68 -22.79
C ASP A 312 3.39 7.64 -21.68
N ARG A 313 2.18 7.49 -21.12
CA ARG A 313 1.71 8.28 -19.97
C ARG A 313 2.65 8.21 -18.76
N ARG A 314 3.21 7.01 -18.49
CA ARG A 314 4.17 6.79 -17.39
C ARG A 314 5.47 7.58 -17.50
N ARG A 315 5.73 8.24 -18.64
CA ARG A 315 6.86 9.18 -18.77
C ARG A 315 6.57 10.54 -18.15
N TYR A 316 5.30 10.88 -17.97
CA TYR A 316 4.84 12.20 -17.54
C TYR A 316 4.32 12.20 -16.11
N HIS A 317 3.58 11.16 -15.71
CA HIS A 317 3.09 10.96 -14.34
C HIS A 317 2.95 9.46 -14.01
N ASP A 318 2.97 9.12 -12.72
CA ASP A 318 2.69 7.76 -12.25
C ASP A 318 1.17 7.54 -12.06
N ASP A 319 0.77 6.31 -11.77
CA ASP A 319 -0.60 5.95 -11.43
C ASP A 319 -1.00 6.62 -10.08
N VAL A 320 -2.07 7.40 -10.11
CA VAL A 320 -2.58 8.11 -8.94
C VAL A 320 -3.76 7.34 -8.35
N SER A 321 -3.73 7.08 -7.05
CA SER A 321 -4.86 6.52 -6.29
C SER A 321 -5.02 7.29 -5.00
N ILE A 322 -6.21 7.82 -4.74
CA ILE A 322 -6.51 8.67 -3.59
C ILE A 322 -7.80 8.19 -2.92
N ILE A 323 -7.76 8.00 -1.60
CA ILE A 323 -8.92 7.69 -0.76
C ILE A 323 -8.93 8.69 0.39
N ILE A 324 -10.05 9.38 0.57
CA ILE A 324 -10.25 10.37 1.63
C ILE A 324 -11.33 9.85 2.57
N ILE A 325 -11.00 9.72 3.84
CA ILE A 325 -11.90 9.24 4.89
C ILE A 325 -12.20 10.41 5.81
N SER A 326 -13.41 10.95 5.76
CA SER A 326 -13.90 11.88 6.78
C SER A 326 -14.18 11.13 8.08
N LEU A 327 -13.57 11.63 9.16
CA LEU A 327 -13.78 11.11 10.51
C LEU A 327 -15.11 11.61 11.11
N GLU A 328 -15.81 12.48 10.39
CA GLU A 328 -17.19 12.90 10.66
C GLU A 328 -18.22 11.99 9.94
N GLY A 329 -17.78 10.98 9.17
CA GLY A 329 -18.62 9.86 8.70
C GLY A 329 -18.77 9.67 7.18
N LYS A 330 -18.02 10.38 6.32
CA LYS A 330 -18.05 10.22 4.84
C LYS A 330 -16.77 9.55 4.31
N ILE A 331 -16.84 8.78 3.23
CA ILE A 331 -15.67 8.18 2.56
C ILE A 331 -15.74 8.52 1.06
N TRP A 332 -14.64 9.02 0.49
CA TRP A 332 -14.47 9.35 -0.92
C TRP A 332 -13.27 8.62 -1.53
N SER A 333 -13.32 8.33 -2.83
CA SER A 333 -12.24 7.63 -3.54
C SER A 333 -12.18 8.00 -5.01
N SER A 334 -10.98 8.28 -5.52
CA SER A 334 -10.74 8.45 -6.96
C SER A 334 -10.58 7.06 -7.61
N SER A 335 -11.44 6.72 -8.57
CA SER A 335 -11.32 5.53 -9.42
C SER A 335 -10.54 5.83 -10.69
#